data_AF-A0A2E3W350-F1
#
_entry.id   AF-A0A2E3W350-F1
#
_cell.length_a   1.000
_cell.length_b   1.000
_cell.length_c   1.000
_cell.angle_alpha   90.00
_cell.angle_beta   90.00
_cell.angle_gamma   90.00
#
_symmetry.space_group_name_H-M   'P 1'
#
loop_
_entity.id
_entity.type
_entity.pdbx_description
1 polymer ?
#
loop_
_entity_poly.entity_id
_entity_poly.type
_entity_poly.pdbx_seq_one_letter_code
_entity_poly.pdbx_strand_id
1 'polypeptide(L)'
;MKITPENWTFCSFSHENLKAIITFGASPDILDDSFVYYVTVLDEDNNEVFQKEFSTIEKACEHINAKYSNIWEVNDATRPAKSGGCSTCVAH
;
A
#
# COMPACT_ATOMS: atom_id res chain seq x y z
N MET A 1 10.59 3.70 -9.00
CA MET A 1 10.45 2.30 -8.52
C MET A 1 8.99 1.91 -8.70
N LYS A 2 8.69 0.64 -9.01
CA LYS A 2 7.32 0.15 -9.19
C LYS A 2 6.96 -0.84 -8.09
N ILE A 3 5.68 -0.88 -7.74
CA ILE A 3 5.14 -1.91 -6.85
C ILE A 3 4.90 -3.19 -7.68
N THR A 4 5.34 -4.34 -7.20
CA THR A 4 5.30 -5.63 -7.89
C THR A 4 4.82 -6.73 -6.93
N PRO A 5 4.45 -7.94 -7.42
CA PRO A 5 4.04 -9.06 -6.57
C PRO A 5 5.06 -9.46 -5.50
N GLU A 6 6.34 -9.12 -5.68
CA GLU A 6 7.41 -9.43 -4.74
C GLU A 6 7.62 -8.38 -3.65
N ASN A 7 7.05 -7.17 -3.82
CA ASN A 7 7.33 -6.04 -2.92
C ASN A 7 6.10 -5.30 -2.38
N TRP A 8 4.90 -5.63 -2.85
CA TRP A 8 3.66 -4.92 -2.49
C TRP A 8 3.34 -4.93 -1.00
N THR A 9 3.78 -5.94 -0.25
CA THR A 9 3.50 -6.06 1.19
C THR A 9 4.24 -5.02 2.03
N PHE A 10 5.28 -4.39 1.48
CA PHE A 10 6.09 -3.38 2.17
C PHE A 10 6.30 -2.10 1.34
N CYS A 11 5.72 -2.02 0.15
CA CYS A 11 5.75 -0.83 -0.68
C CYS A 11 4.40 -0.11 -0.70
N SER A 12 4.43 1.20 -0.76
CA SER A 12 3.24 2.06 -0.85
C SER A 12 3.54 3.29 -1.69
N PHE A 13 2.49 3.97 -2.15
CA PHE A 13 2.62 5.35 -2.63
C PHE A 13 2.09 6.31 -1.57
N SER A 14 2.72 7.47 -1.44
CA SER A 14 2.28 8.53 -0.54
C SER A 14 2.27 9.89 -1.23
N HIS A 15 1.29 10.71 -0.88
CA HIS A 15 1.19 12.10 -1.32
C HIS A 15 0.46 12.91 -0.25
N GLU A 16 1.13 13.92 0.30
CA GLU A 16 0.62 14.69 1.44
C GLU A 16 0.21 13.76 2.58
N ASN A 17 -1.06 13.85 3.02
CA ASN A 17 -1.64 13.04 4.10
C ASN A 17 -2.28 11.74 3.59
N LEU A 18 -2.11 11.40 2.30
CA LEU A 18 -2.69 10.21 1.69
C LEU A 18 -1.66 9.11 1.47
N LYS A 19 -2.10 7.86 1.64
CA LYS A 19 -1.30 6.66 1.41
C LYS A 19 -2.07 5.64 0.60
N ALA A 20 -1.51 5.19 -0.52
CA ALA A 20 -2.05 4.11 -1.33
C ALA A 20 -1.27 2.83 -1.08
N ILE A 21 -1.99 1.77 -0.71
CA ILE A 21 -1.44 0.44 -0.40
C ILE A 21 -2.19 -0.65 -1.16
N ILE A 22 -1.54 -1.80 -1.31
CA ILE A 22 -2.23 -3.04 -1.66
C ILE A 22 -2.46 -3.83 -0.37
N THR A 23 -3.68 -4.28 -0.16
CA THR A 23 -4.04 -5.25 0.88
C THR A 23 -4.66 -6.49 0.25
N PHE A 24 -4.82 -7.55 1.02
CA PHE A 24 -5.55 -8.74 0.59
C PHE A 24 -6.54 -9.16 1.67
N GLY A 25 -7.59 -9.85 1.25
CA GLY A 25 -8.62 -10.38 2.14
C GLY A 25 -9.32 -11.57 1.54
N ALA A 26 -10.30 -12.06 2.29
CA ALA A 26 -11.27 -13.03 1.81
C ALA A 26 -12.63 -12.34 1.70
N SER A 27 -13.34 -12.58 0.61
CA SER A 27 -14.72 -12.11 0.44
C SER A 27 -15.68 -13.27 0.72
N PRO A 28 -16.75 -13.06 1.50
CA PRO A 28 -17.76 -14.11 1.76
C PRO A 28 -18.49 -14.57 0.50
N ASP A 29 -18.46 -13.76 -0.57
CA ASP A 29 -19.10 -14.07 -1.86
C ASP A 29 -18.24 -14.99 -2.74
N ILE A 30 -17.01 -15.28 -2.32
CA ILE A 30 -16.09 -16.12 -3.06
C ILE A 30 -16.19 -17.54 -2.51
N LEU A 31 -16.78 -18.42 -3.34
CA LEU A 31 -17.02 -19.83 -3.04
C LEU A 31 -15.77 -20.71 -3.08
N ASP A 32 -14.62 -20.14 -3.44
CA ASP A 32 -13.34 -20.83 -3.60
C ASP A 32 -12.30 -20.24 -2.63
N ASP A 33 -11.23 -20.97 -2.32
CA ASP A 33 -10.14 -20.54 -1.41
C ASP A 33 -9.26 -19.41 -2.00
N SER A 34 -9.83 -18.57 -2.89
CA SER A 34 -9.14 -17.51 -3.59
C SER A 34 -9.14 -16.20 -2.80
N PHE A 35 -7.97 -15.58 -2.72
CA PHE A 35 -7.80 -14.26 -2.11
C PHE A 35 -8.25 -13.15 -3.05
N VAL A 36 -8.74 -12.07 -2.44
CA VAL A 36 -9.03 -10.82 -3.12
C VAL A 36 -7.97 -9.80 -2.77
N TYR A 37 -7.55 -9.00 -3.73
CA TYR A 37 -6.61 -7.91 -3.53
C TYR A 37 -7.33 -6.57 -3.63
N TYR A 38 -6.94 -5.63 -2.79
CA TYR A 38 -7.53 -4.29 -2.77
C TYR A 38 -6.43 -3.26 -2.93
N VAL A 39 -6.65 -2.29 -3.82
CA VAL A 39 -5.90 -1.03 -3.82
C VAL A 39 -6.69 -0.03 -2.99
N THR A 40 -6.16 0.32 -1.83
CA THR A 40 -6.83 1.18 -0.84
C THR A 40 -6.05 2.48 -0.68
N VAL A 41 -6.75 3.60 -0.65
CA VAL A 41 -6.21 4.91 -0.27
C VAL A 41 -6.70 5.24 1.13
N LEU A 42 -5.75 5.52 2.02
CA LEU A 42 -5.96 5.90 3.39
C LEU A 42 -5.63 7.38 3.60
N ASP A 43 -6.33 8.04 4.52
CA ASP A 43 -5.95 9.34 5.06
C ASP A 43 -4.96 9.22 6.24
N GLU A 44 -4.64 10.35 6.88
CA GLU A 44 -3.70 10.41 8.00
C GLU A 44 -4.16 9.65 9.26
N ASP A 45 -5.47 9.52 9.44
CA ASP A 45 -6.10 8.78 10.53
C ASP A 45 -6.30 7.29 10.17
N ASN A 46 -5.81 6.86 8.99
CA ASN A 46 -5.99 5.53 8.41
C ASN A 46 -7.44 5.18 8.06
N ASN A 47 -8.32 6.17 7.85
CA ASN A 47 -9.64 5.92 7.30
C ASN A 47 -9.53 5.61 5.81
N GLU A 48 -10.38 4.70 5.34
CA GLU A 48 -10.50 4.43 3.91
C GLU A 48 -11.19 5.58 3.19
N VAL A 49 -10.46 6.22 2.28
CA VAL A 49 -10.99 7.27 1.39
C VAL A 49 -11.46 6.67 0.06
N PHE A 50 -10.78 5.60 -0.38
CA PHE A 50 -11.09 4.90 -1.61
C PHE A 50 -10.59 3.46 -1.53
N GLN A 51 -11.33 2.54 -2.14
CA GLN A 51 -10.90 1.17 -2.32
C GLN A 51 -11.35 0.65 -3.68
N LYS A 52 -10.51 -0.21 -4.28
CA LYS A 52 -10.87 -0.96 -5.47
C LYS A 52 -10.37 -2.38 -5.41
N GLU A 53 -11.26 -3.30 -5.78
CA GLU A 53 -11.05 -4.74 -5.77
C GLU A 53 -10.37 -5.26 -7.04
N PHE A 54 -9.52 -6.28 -6.88
CA PHE A 54 -8.83 -7.01 -7.93
C PHE A 54 -8.77 -8.51 -7.61
N SER A 55 -8.94 -9.32 -8.66
CA SER A 55 -8.89 -10.78 -8.56
C SER A 55 -7.47 -11.35 -8.45
N THR A 56 -6.44 -10.58 -8.81
CA THR A 56 -5.04 -11.03 -8.74
C THR A 56 -4.12 -9.89 -8.32
N ILE A 57 -2.97 -10.24 -7.74
CA ILE A 57 -1.97 -9.28 -7.31
C ILE A 57 -1.37 -8.51 -8.49
N GLU A 58 -1.21 -9.13 -9.66
CA GLU A 58 -0.69 -8.48 -10.87
C GLU A 58 -1.59 -7.34 -11.31
N LYS A 59 -2.91 -7.54 -11.31
CA LYS A 59 -3.89 -6.50 -11.66
C LYS A 59 -3.89 -5.35 -10.66
N ALA A 60 -3.76 -5.66 -9.36
CA ALA A 60 -3.65 -4.65 -8.32
C ALA A 60 -2.37 -3.82 -8.49
N CYS A 61 -1.23 -4.48 -8.76
CA CYS A 61 0.05 -3.83 -9.03
C CYS A 61 0.00 -2.97 -10.29
N GLU A 62 -0.58 -3.46 -11.39
CA GLU A 62 -0.77 -2.68 -12.61
C GLU A 62 -1.60 -1.42 -12.32
N HIS A 63 -2.72 -1.58 -11.60
CA HIS A 63 -3.60 -0.47 -11.28
C HIS A 63 -2.92 0.59 -10.41
N ILE A 64 -2.31 0.20 -9.29
CA ILE A 64 -1.70 1.15 -8.35
C ILE A 64 -0.55 1.93 -9.01
N ASN A 65 0.28 1.25 -9.83
CA ASN A 65 1.35 1.92 -10.55
C ASN A 65 0.79 2.86 -11.61
N ALA A 66 -0.16 2.41 -12.45
CA ALA A 66 -0.74 3.25 -13.49
C ALA A 66 -1.42 4.50 -12.93
N LYS A 67 -2.06 4.37 -11.76
CA LYS A 67 -2.79 5.45 -11.10
C LYS A 67 -1.88 6.45 -10.40
N TYR A 68 -0.84 6.00 -9.69
CA TYR A 68 -0.10 6.85 -8.74
C TYR A 68 1.38 7.05 -9.07
N SER A 69 2.03 6.22 -9.88
CA SER A 69 3.50 6.23 -10.02
C SER A 69 4.09 7.52 -10.62
N ASN A 70 3.27 8.30 -11.32
CA ASN A 70 3.69 9.53 -11.98
C ASN A 70 3.51 10.78 -11.10
N ILE A 71 2.74 10.66 -10.01
CA ILE A 71 2.28 11.81 -9.21
C ILE A 71 2.60 11.66 -7.73
N TRP A 72 2.75 10.44 -7.23
CA TRP A 72 2.98 10.14 -5.81
C TRP A 72 4.38 9.56 -5.60
N GLU A 73 4.94 9.77 -4.42
CA GLU A 73 6.23 9.21 -4.05
C GLU A 73 6.06 7.76 -3.62
N VAL A 74 6.97 6.89 -4.07
CA VAL A 74 7.00 5.49 -3.64
C VAL A 74 7.82 5.35 -2.36
N ASN A 75 7.22 4.70 -1.36
CA ASN A 75 7.84 4.38 -0.09
C ASN A 75 8.06 2.87 0.02
N ASP A 76 9.27 2.47 0.40
CA ASP A 76 9.70 1.09 0.64
C ASP A 76 10.06 0.97 2.13
N ALA A 77 9.18 0.33 2.90
CA ALA A 77 9.32 0.21 4.35
C ALA A 77 10.50 -0.69 4.79
N THR A 78 11.12 -1.42 3.86
CA THR A 78 12.33 -2.22 4.16
C THR A 78 13.59 -1.37 4.14
N ARG A 79 13.52 -0.16 3.58
CA ARG A 79 14.64 0.78 3.55
C ARG A 79 14.57 1.71 4.74
N PRO A 80 15.72 2.09 5.32
CA PRO A 80 15.74 3.11 6.35
C PRO A 80 15.10 4.39 5.81
N ALA A 81 14.15 4.94 6.57
CA ALA A 81 13.54 6.22 6.25
C ALA A 81 14.66 7.26 6.03
N LYS A 82 14.59 8.00 4.92
CA LYS A 82 15.45 9.16 4.72
C LYS A 82 15.09 10.16 5.83
N SER A 83 15.93 10.23 6.87
CA SER A 83 15.85 11.13 8.03
C SER A 83 14.55 11.11 8.85
N GLY A 84 14.58 10.42 10.00
CA GLY A 84 13.50 10.51 10.99
C GLY A 84 13.66 9.57 12.18
N GLY A 85 14.89 9.24 12.58
CA GLY A 85 15.12 8.55 13.85
C GLY A 85 14.83 9.53 14.98
N CYS A 86 13.81 9.25 15.79
CA CYS A 86 13.55 9.97 17.03
C CYS A 86 14.75 9.75 17.98
N SER A 87 15.72 10.67 17.97
CA SER A 87 16.95 10.60 18.78
C SER A 87 16.74 10.88 20.28
N THR A 88 15.53 10.81 20.82
CA THR A 88 15.27 11.17 22.23
C THR A 88 14.67 10.06 23.09
N CYS A 89 14.70 8.80 22.66
CA CYS A 89 14.40 7.67 23.55
C CYS A 89 15.58 7.41 24.50
N VAL A 90 15.74 8.26 25.52
CA VAL A 90 16.52 7.92 26.71
C VAL A 90 15.57 7.20 27.65
N ALA A 91 15.65 5.86 27.69
CA ALA A 91 15.03 5.10 28.76
C ALA A 91 15.83 5.35 30.06
N HIS A 92 15.12 5.64 31.15
CA HIS A 92 15.68 5.77 32.51
C HIS A 92 15.22 4.60 33.37
#